data_AF-A0A0C9UMJ9-F1
#
_entry.id   AF-A0A0C9UMJ9-F1
#
_cell.length_a   1.000
_cell.length_b   1.000
_cell.length_c   1.000
_cell.angle_alpha   90.00
_cell.angle_beta   90.00
_cell.angle_gamma   90.00
#
_symmetry.space_group_name_H-M   'P 1'
#
loop_
_entity.id
_entity.type
_entity.pdbx_description
1 polymer ?
#
loop_
_entity_poly.entity_id
_entity_poly.type
_entity_poly.pdbx_seq_one_letter_code
_entity_poly.pdbx_strand_id
1 'polypeptide(L)'
;MSSSNRERPEDHVTTLLHTLRGEAFRRQLNLQGSRIRAPTSLSSGPSLPPVLFGDHTGDDAPSRDVSSSHQSRTLSKTAGPPPPRSWIPPSSSRSSGSTSPEWRRNALSLVFEYTRSSSKAIDQSSKVPTLFQTCLHRLLIDFGGIPVDLFSFLPRHILREYVRYSAVFAPLPKEDLEAIWALENAGSVDGEVIITGPYASSVLSRQVPSVSDVPSEWDANDNSSDPDPPPIMDTFIVLSAPFPPSLMSLLPVTLTHLALVNIQRLPIQTILIHVPLLKFLDLSYNLWVGEIVENKLLRMEWRRLRNLEVVCFRECGIAEEHTKALQEVLNKGRLTDMKLILMD
;
A
#
# COMPACT_ATOMS: atom_id res chain seq x y z
N MET A 1 -6.19 -12.05 -42.25
CA MET A 1 -6.77 -13.41 -42.38
C MET A 1 -7.23 -13.83 -41.00
N SER A 2 -8.51 -13.61 -40.66
CA SER A 2 -9.09 -13.98 -39.37
C SER A 2 -9.65 -15.39 -39.44
N SER A 3 -9.01 -16.34 -38.75
CA SER A 3 -9.52 -17.68 -38.57
C SER A 3 -10.63 -17.66 -37.53
N SER A 4 -11.88 -17.60 -38.00
CA SER A 4 -13.09 -17.81 -37.22
C SER A 4 -13.08 -19.25 -36.69
N ASN A 5 -12.83 -19.41 -35.39
CA ASN A 5 -12.96 -20.68 -34.69
C ASN A 5 -14.47 -20.97 -34.53
N ARG A 6 -15.04 -21.67 -35.51
CA ARG A 6 -16.39 -22.23 -35.42
C ARG A 6 -16.34 -23.39 -34.43
N GLU A 7 -16.66 -23.12 -33.17
CA GLU A 7 -16.92 -24.16 -32.18
C GLU A 7 -18.02 -25.07 -32.72
N ARG A 8 -17.73 -26.38 -32.75
CA ARG A 8 -18.69 -27.36 -33.26
C ARG A 8 -19.85 -27.43 -32.27
N PRO A 9 -21.10 -27.40 -32.74
CA PRO A 9 -22.28 -27.41 -31.87
C PRO A 9 -22.36 -28.64 -30.94
N GLU A 10 -21.63 -29.71 -31.25
CA GLU A 10 -21.55 -30.93 -30.44
C GLU A 10 -20.77 -30.74 -29.12
N ASP A 11 -19.78 -29.84 -29.09
CA ASP A 11 -18.99 -29.55 -27.89
C ASP A 11 -19.80 -28.72 -26.88
N HIS A 12 -20.78 -27.95 -27.37
CA HIS A 12 -21.67 -27.17 -26.52
C HIS A 12 -22.61 -28.08 -25.72
N VAL A 13 -23.15 -29.14 -26.33
CA VAL A 13 -24.08 -30.07 -25.68
C VAL A 13 -23.37 -30.90 -24.62
N THR A 14 -22.16 -31.38 -24.89
CA THR A 14 -21.36 -32.14 -23.90
C THR A 14 -20.96 -31.28 -22.71
N THR A 15 -20.57 -30.03 -22.95
CA THR A 15 -20.27 -29.06 -21.88
C THR A 15 -21.51 -28.72 -21.05
N LEU A 16 -22.67 -28.55 -21.68
CA LEU A 16 -23.94 -28.30 -21.01
C LEU A 16 -24.35 -29.49 -20.13
N LEU A 17 -24.25 -30.73 -20.63
CA LEU A 17 -24.57 -31.93 -19.86
C LEU A 17 -23.62 -32.14 -18.67
N HIS A 18 -22.33 -31.82 -18.83
CA HIS A 18 -21.35 -31.90 -17.75
C HIS A 18 -21.63 -30.87 -16.65
N THR A 19 -22.08 -29.68 -17.04
CA THR A 19 -22.45 -28.59 -16.13
C THR A 19 -23.73 -28.92 -15.36
N LEU A 20 -24.76 -29.45 -16.05
CA LEU A 20 -26.02 -29.85 -15.44
C LEU A 20 -25.87 -31.03 -14.47
N ARG A 21 -25.02 -32.03 -14.79
CA ARG A 21 -24.71 -33.12 -13.85
C ARG A 21 -24.00 -32.61 -12.59
N GLY A 22 -23.05 -31.68 -12.75
CA GLY A 22 -22.35 -31.07 -11.62
C GLY A 22 -23.25 -30.22 -10.74
N GLU A 23 -24.24 -29.55 -11.30
CA GLU A 23 -25.21 -28.75 -10.55
C GLU A 23 -26.21 -29.62 -9.78
N ALA A 24 -26.75 -30.67 -10.41
CA ALA A 24 -27.67 -31.61 -9.76
C ALA A 24 -27.01 -32.29 -8.55
N PHE A 25 -25.73 -32.65 -8.67
CA PHE A 25 -24.96 -33.22 -7.57
C PHE A 25 -24.79 -32.25 -6.39
N ARG A 26 -24.50 -30.96 -6.65
CA ARG A 26 -24.39 -29.93 -5.60
C ARG A 26 -25.74 -29.65 -4.94
N ARG A 27 -26.83 -29.59 -5.70
CA ARG A 27 -28.19 -29.43 -5.14
C ARG A 27 -28.57 -30.63 -4.27
N GLN A 28 -28.23 -31.85 -4.67
CA GLN A 28 -28.49 -33.05 -3.89
C GLN A 28 -27.70 -33.05 -2.57
N LEU A 29 -26.43 -32.63 -2.58
CA LEU A 29 -25.64 -32.49 -1.35
C LEU A 29 -26.20 -31.41 -0.41
N ASN A 30 -26.64 -30.26 -0.94
CA ASN A 30 -27.26 -29.20 -0.15
C ASN A 30 -28.62 -29.63 0.45
N LEU A 31 -29.45 -30.35 -0.32
CA LEU A 31 -30.74 -30.89 0.15
C LEU A 31 -30.57 -31.97 1.20
N GLN A 32 -29.49 -32.78 1.12
CA GLN A 32 -29.20 -33.79 2.12
C GLN A 32 -28.69 -33.22 3.44
N GLY A 33 -28.44 -31.89 3.52
CA GLY A 33 -28.04 -31.21 4.76
C GLY A 33 -26.83 -31.86 5.45
N SER A 34 -26.03 -32.61 4.70
CA SER A 34 -25.08 -33.54 5.28
C SER A 34 -23.83 -32.79 5.69
N ARG A 35 -23.81 -32.37 6.97
CA ARG A 35 -22.58 -32.47 7.75
C ARG A 35 -22.09 -33.90 7.57
N ILE A 36 -21.06 -34.08 6.74
CA ILE A 36 -20.31 -35.32 6.62
C ILE A 36 -19.85 -35.68 8.03
N ARG A 37 -20.61 -36.55 8.70
CA ARG A 37 -20.13 -37.30 9.85
C ARG A 37 -19.14 -38.29 9.27
N ALA A 38 -17.86 -37.97 9.39
CA ALA A 38 -16.80 -38.95 9.18
C ALA A 38 -17.10 -40.19 10.04
N PRO A 39 -16.84 -41.41 9.55
CA PRO A 39 -17.00 -42.61 10.35
C PRO A 39 -16.06 -42.51 11.56
N THR A 40 -16.66 -42.51 12.75
CA THR A 40 -15.99 -42.61 14.04
C THR A 40 -15.34 -43.98 14.16
N SER A 41 -14.04 -44.06 13.86
CA SER A 41 -13.19 -45.08 14.47
C SER A 41 -12.83 -44.62 15.88
N LEU A 42 -13.09 -45.51 16.83
CA LEU A 42 -12.86 -45.34 18.26
C LEU A 42 -11.37 -45.10 18.55
N SER A 43 -11.04 -43.88 18.97
CA SER A 43 -9.83 -43.60 19.77
C SER A 43 -10.16 -42.40 20.65
N SER A 44 -10.42 -42.68 21.93
CA SER A 44 -10.66 -41.66 22.95
C SER A 44 -9.33 -41.04 23.36
N GLY A 45 -8.94 -39.96 22.68
CA GLY A 45 -7.90 -39.03 23.12
C GLY A 45 -8.50 -37.64 23.30
N PRO A 46 -8.23 -36.92 24.41
CA PRO A 46 -8.72 -35.57 24.59
C PRO A 46 -8.08 -34.63 23.55
N SER A 47 -8.91 -33.89 22.81
CA SER A 47 -8.53 -33.03 21.69
C SER A 47 -8.08 -31.62 22.10
N LEU A 48 -7.57 -31.45 23.32
CA LEU A 48 -7.09 -30.16 23.80
C LEU A 48 -5.55 -30.17 23.91
N PRO A 49 -4.84 -29.23 23.25
CA PRO A 49 -3.42 -29.06 23.47
C PRO A 49 -3.17 -28.64 24.92
N PRO A 50 -2.22 -29.26 25.64
CA PRO A 50 -1.99 -29.05 27.08
C PRO A 50 -1.35 -27.69 27.43
N VAL A 51 -1.35 -26.71 26.51
CA VAL A 51 -0.62 -25.44 26.65
C VAL A 51 -1.49 -24.31 27.21
N LEU A 52 -2.76 -24.58 27.55
CA LEU A 52 -3.68 -23.55 28.08
C LEU A 52 -3.66 -23.39 29.61
N PHE A 53 -2.88 -24.19 30.34
CA PHE A 53 -2.76 -24.08 31.80
C PHE A 53 -1.29 -24.02 32.22
N GLY A 54 -0.60 -22.96 31.82
CA GLY A 54 0.68 -22.56 32.40
C GLY A 54 0.42 -21.59 33.54
N ASP A 55 0.42 -22.09 34.77
CA ASP A 55 0.38 -21.30 36.00
C ASP A 55 1.59 -20.36 36.06
N HIS A 56 1.30 -19.07 36.24
CA HIS A 56 2.29 -18.09 36.66
C HIS A 56 2.56 -18.28 38.15
N THR A 57 3.63 -19.00 38.49
CA THR A 57 4.31 -18.83 39.77
C THR A 57 5.76 -18.44 39.47
N GLY A 58 6.11 -17.25 39.92
CA GLY A 58 7.48 -16.74 39.86
C GLY A 58 8.37 -17.51 40.82
N ASP A 59 9.65 -17.57 40.50
CA ASP A 59 10.72 -17.15 41.40
C ASP A 59 12.07 -17.18 40.67
N ASP A 60 12.95 -16.34 41.19
CA ASP A 60 14.27 -15.94 40.70
C ASP A 60 15.25 -17.08 40.35
N ALA A 61 16.10 -16.83 39.34
CA ALA A 61 17.56 -17.04 39.29
C ALA A 61 18.08 -17.41 37.86
N PRO A 62 19.41 -17.42 37.61
CA PRO A 62 20.10 -16.41 36.82
C PRO A 62 20.42 -16.85 35.39
N SER A 63 20.68 -15.83 34.57
CA SER A 63 21.12 -15.86 33.17
C SER A 63 22.21 -16.90 32.87
N ARG A 64 21.84 -17.89 32.06
CA ARG A 64 22.78 -18.71 31.28
C ARG A 64 22.64 -18.37 29.81
N ASP A 65 23.74 -17.87 29.24
CA ASP A 65 23.96 -17.75 27.81
C ASP A 65 23.78 -19.12 27.14
N VAL A 66 22.75 -19.25 26.31
CA VAL A 66 22.59 -20.38 25.40
C VAL A 66 22.53 -19.83 23.98
N SER A 67 23.64 -20.03 23.27
CA SER A 67 23.80 -19.77 21.85
C SER A 67 22.69 -20.47 21.06
N SER A 68 21.83 -19.68 20.42
CA SER A 68 20.74 -20.18 19.58
C SER A 68 21.28 -20.62 18.22
N SER A 69 21.56 -21.92 18.08
CA SER A 69 21.70 -22.56 16.77
C SER A 69 20.35 -22.53 16.05
N HIS A 70 20.30 -21.86 14.89
CA HIS A 70 19.16 -21.90 13.97
C HIS A 70 18.92 -23.32 13.45
N GLN A 71 18.09 -24.09 14.14
CA GLN A 71 17.46 -25.27 13.56
C GLN A 71 16.33 -24.81 12.64
N SER A 72 16.61 -24.79 11.34
CA SER A 72 15.61 -24.78 10.29
C SER A 72 14.70 -26.00 10.47
N ARG A 73 13.51 -25.77 11.06
CA ARG A 73 12.42 -26.74 11.15
C ARG A 73 12.03 -27.17 9.74
N THR A 74 12.53 -28.31 9.30
CA THR A 74 12.04 -28.99 8.10
C THR A 74 10.59 -29.39 8.37
N LEU A 75 9.66 -28.70 7.72
CA LEU A 75 8.25 -29.05 7.70
C LEU A 75 8.12 -30.52 7.30
N SER A 76 7.71 -31.35 8.26
CA SER A 76 7.40 -32.75 8.04
C SER A 76 6.36 -32.84 6.92
N LYS A 77 6.67 -33.61 5.87
CA LYS A 77 5.72 -33.96 4.80
C LYS A 77 4.55 -34.72 5.41
N THR A 78 3.50 -34.00 5.79
CA THR A 78 2.25 -34.62 6.21
C THR A 78 1.62 -35.30 4.99
N ALA A 79 1.31 -36.60 5.12
CA ALA A 79 0.62 -37.33 4.06
C ALA A 79 -0.83 -36.82 3.96
N GLY A 80 -1.17 -36.18 2.84
CA GLY A 80 -2.50 -35.66 2.56
C GLY A 80 -2.49 -34.57 1.49
N PRO A 81 -3.65 -34.23 0.90
CA PRO A 81 -3.76 -33.03 0.08
C PRO A 81 -3.37 -31.80 0.92
N PRO A 82 -2.69 -30.81 0.34
CA PRO A 82 -2.33 -29.59 1.06
C PRO A 82 -3.60 -28.92 1.62
N PRO A 83 -3.54 -28.31 2.81
CA PRO A 83 -4.69 -27.62 3.37
C PRO A 83 -5.16 -26.51 2.39
N PRO A 84 -6.48 -26.21 2.36
CA PRO A 84 -7.02 -25.10 1.57
C PRO A 84 -6.24 -23.81 1.86
N ARG A 85 -6.02 -22.96 0.85
CA ARG A 85 -5.30 -21.68 1.03
C ARG A 85 -5.91 -20.79 2.12
N SER A 86 -7.21 -20.91 2.38
CA SER A 86 -7.91 -20.20 3.45
C SER A 86 -7.57 -20.67 4.86
N TRP A 87 -6.96 -21.85 5.01
CA TRP A 87 -6.59 -22.45 6.30
C TRP A 87 -5.12 -22.29 6.64
N ILE A 88 -4.30 -21.93 5.66
CA ILE A 88 -2.92 -21.53 5.92
C ILE A 88 -3.05 -20.11 6.50
N PRO A 89 -2.82 -19.90 7.81
CA PRO A 89 -2.75 -18.55 8.33
C PRO A 89 -1.74 -17.81 7.46
N PRO A 90 -2.07 -16.60 6.95
CA PRO A 90 -1.19 -15.86 6.04
C PRO A 90 0.18 -15.87 6.71
N SER A 91 1.12 -16.57 6.08
CA SER A 91 2.37 -16.92 6.73
C SER A 91 3.00 -15.62 7.21
N SER A 92 3.17 -15.49 8.52
CA SER A 92 3.83 -14.38 9.20
C SER A 92 5.32 -14.25 8.82
N SER A 93 5.76 -14.95 7.76
CA SER A 93 7.08 -14.86 7.18
C SER A 93 7.21 -13.52 6.44
N ARG A 94 7.93 -12.60 7.08
CA ARG A 94 8.59 -11.38 6.54
C ARG A 94 7.88 -10.03 6.67
N SER A 95 6.60 -9.95 7.04
CA SER A 95 5.91 -8.65 7.17
C SER A 95 6.01 -7.98 8.55
N SER A 96 6.53 -8.65 9.58
CA SER A 96 6.60 -8.05 10.93
C SER A 96 7.58 -6.87 11.04
N GLY A 97 8.55 -6.74 10.13
CA GLY A 97 9.46 -5.60 10.10
C GLY A 97 8.86 -4.34 9.45
N SER A 98 7.97 -4.51 8.47
CA SER A 98 7.42 -3.40 7.67
C SER A 98 6.32 -2.61 8.36
N THR A 99 6.04 -2.89 9.63
CA THR A 99 5.05 -2.18 10.44
C THR A 99 5.70 -1.37 11.57
N SER A 100 7.02 -1.45 11.75
CA SER A 100 7.70 -0.65 12.76
C SER A 100 7.73 0.83 12.35
N PRO A 101 7.59 1.78 13.29
CA PRO A 101 7.74 3.20 13.01
C PRO A 101 9.09 3.57 12.40
N GLU A 102 10.17 2.89 12.81
CA GLU A 102 11.52 3.11 12.27
C GLU A 102 11.60 2.73 10.80
N TRP A 103 11.03 1.58 10.43
CA TRP A 103 10.96 1.18 9.04
C TRP A 103 10.11 2.15 8.22
N ARG A 104 8.93 2.56 8.71
CA ARG A 104 8.08 3.53 7.99
C ARG A 104 8.76 4.89 7.84
N ARG A 105 9.51 5.33 8.85
CA ARG A 105 10.32 6.56 8.78
C ARG A 105 11.36 6.45 7.66
N ASN A 106 12.12 5.35 7.62
CA ASN A 106 13.10 5.14 6.56
C ASN A 106 12.43 5.03 5.18
N ALA A 107 11.34 4.28 5.07
CA ALA A 107 10.58 4.09 3.85
C ALA A 107 10.01 5.41 3.28
N LEU A 108 9.57 6.34 4.14
CA LEU A 108 9.02 7.64 3.72
C LEU A 108 10.04 8.79 3.66
N SER A 109 11.26 8.59 4.17
CA SER A 109 12.29 9.64 4.23
C SER A 109 12.56 10.33 2.88
N LEU A 110 12.73 9.55 1.81
CA LEU A 110 13.01 10.09 0.47
C LEU A 110 11.83 10.90 -0.06
N VAL A 111 10.60 10.39 -0.04
CA VAL A 111 9.47 11.16 -0.56
C VAL A 111 9.30 12.48 0.21
N PHE A 112 9.49 12.48 1.54
CA PHE A 112 9.45 13.72 2.32
C PHE A 112 10.61 14.67 1.99
N GLU A 113 11.81 14.17 1.67
CA GLU A 113 12.95 14.97 1.22
C GLU A 113 12.66 15.72 -0.08
N TYR A 114 11.98 15.08 -1.04
CA TYR A 114 11.72 15.65 -2.38
C TYR A 114 10.40 16.43 -2.50
N THR A 115 9.44 16.26 -1.58
CA THR A 115 8.21 17.08 -1.59
C THR A 115 8.49 18.56 -1.31
N ARG A 116 7.65 19.46 -1.86
CA ARG A 116 7.78 20.94 -1.74
C ARG A 116 7.90 21.45 -0.31
N SER A 117 7.39 20.69 0.65
CA SER A 117 7.40 21.01 2.07
C SER A 117 8.51 20.28 2.83
N SER A 118 9.62 19.99 2.14
CA SER A 118 10.89 19.54 2.71
C SER A 118 11.49 20.63 3.61
N SER A 119 10.79 20.94 4.69
CA SER A 119 11.48 21.26 5.91
C SER A 119 12.25 19.99 6.26
N LYS A 120 13.58 20.09 6.36
CA LYS A 120 14.51 19.01 6.76
C LYS A 120 14.27 18.58 8.22
N ALA A 121 13.02 18.37 8.59
CA ALA A 121 12.45 18.41 9.93
C ALA A 121 12.25 17.01 10.51
N ILE A 122 12.19 15.99 9.65
CA ILE A 122 12.07 14.59 10.08
C ILE A 122 13.46 13.96 10.30
N ASP A 123 14.51 14.52 9.72
CA ASP A 123 15.90 14.14 10.04
C ASP A 123 16.33 14.76 11.37
N GLN A 124 16.05 14.03 12.45
CA GLN A 124 16.30 14.37 13.85
C GLN A 124 17.78 14.46 14.24
N SER A 125 18.73 14.25 13.32
CA SER A 125 20.15 14.08 13.69
C SER A 125 20.86 15.38 14.07
N SER A 126 20.30 16.57 13.80
CA SER A 126 20.99 17.83 14.13
C SER A 126 20.13 19.08 14.29
N LYS A 127 18.79 19.00 14.19
CA LYS A 127 17.94 20.20 14.18
C LYS A 127 16.98 20.24 15.35
N VAL A 128 17.03 21.36 16.08
CA VAL A 128 16.04 21.74 17.08
C VAL A 128 14.66 21.68 16.42
N PRO A 129 13.67 20.99 17.02
CA PRO A 129 12.32 20.94 16.47
C PRO A 129 11.78 22.36 16.34
N THR A 130 11.08 22.63 15.23
CA THR A 130 10.37 23.90 15.09
C THR A 130 9.32 24.03 16.19
N LEU A 131 8.97 25.26 16.59
CA LEU A 131 7.91 25.50 17.58
C LEU A 131 6.62 24.76 17.22
N PHE A 132 6.26 24.78 15.93
CA PHE A 132 5.12 24.06 15.39
C PHE A 132 5.20 22.54 15.68
N GLN A 133 6.34 21.90 15.40
CA GLN A 133 6.54 20.48 15.71
C GLN A 133 6.46 20.20 17.21
N THR A 134 6.99 21.08 18.05
CA THR A 134 6.87 20.96 19.51
C THR A 134 5.42 21.05 19.97
N CYS A 135 4.64 21.99 19.43
CA CYS A 135 3.21 22.13 19.72
C CYS A 135 2.42 20.90 19.25
N LEU A 136 2.64 20.43 18.02
CA LEU A 136 2.01 19.21 17.50
C LEU A 136 2.35 18.00 18.38
N HIS A 137 3.63 17.82 18.72
CA HIS A 137 4.06 16.73 19.58
C HIS A 137 3.41 16.81 20.96
N ARG A 138 3.28 18.01 21.53
CA ARG A 138 2.59 18.20 22.81
C ARG A 138 1.12 17.83 22.73
N LEU A 139 0.42 18.24 21.68
CA LEU A 139 -0.98 17.85 21.44
C LEU A 139 -1.11 16.32 21.33
N LEU A 140 -0.20 15.67 20.61
CA LEU A 140 -0.23 14.21 20.46
C LEU A 140 0.05 13.48 21.78
N ILE A 141 0.93 14.00 22.63
CA ILE A 141 1.19 13.45 23.96
C ILE A 141 -0.03 13.62 24.88
N ASP A 142 -0.61 14.83 24.91
CA ASP A 142 -1.68 15.17 25.85
C ASP A 142 -2.99 14.44 25.51
N PHE A 143 -3.28 14.21 24.22
CA PHE A 143 -4.55 13.63 23.77
C PHE A 143 -4.44 12.20 23.22
N GLY A 144 -3.23 11.66 23.00
CA GLY A 144 -3.04 10.36 22.37
C GLY A 144 -3.39 10.33 20.86
N GLY A 145 -3.56 11.50 20.26
CA GLY A 145 -4.09 11.72 18.90
C GLY A 145 -4.85 13.05 18.87
N ILE A 146 -5.05 13.66 17.70
CA ILE A 146 -5.85 14.89 17.61
C ILE A 146 -7.32 14.48 17.45
N PRO A 147 -8.23 14.90 18.35
CA PRO A 147 -9.66 14.66 18.18
C PRO A 147 -10.19 15.21 16.86
N VAL A 148 -11.08 14.46 16.20
CA VAL A 148 -11.66 14.82 14.90
C VAL A 148 -12.31 16.21 14.90
N ASP A 149 -12.95 16.58 16.01
CA ASP A 149 -13.61 17.88 16.19
C ASP A 149 -12.63 19.07 16.10
N LEU A 150 -11.33 18.84 16.33
CA LEU A 150 -10.31 19.88 16.26
C LEU A 150 -9.77 20.09 14.84
N PHE A 151 -10.00 19.17 13.91
CA PHE A 151 -9.40 19.26 12.57
C PHE A 151 -9.84 20.52 11.81
N SER A 152 -11.09 20.96 11.98
CA SER A 152 -11.62 22.18 11.33
C SER A 152 -10.97 23.48 11.84
N PHE A 153 -10.36 23.45 13.02
CA PHE A 153 -9.68 24.60 13.63
C PHE A 153 -8.18 24.64 13.32
N LEU A 154 -7.62 23.54 12.79
CA LEU A 154 -6.20 23.46 12.50
C LEU A 154 -5.90 24.00 11.09
N PRO A 155 -4.87 24.86 10.94
CA PRO A 155 -4.37 25.25 9.62
C PRO A 155 -3.96 24.03 8.78
N ARG A 156 -4.19 24.09 7.46
CA ARG A 156 -3.91 22.98 6.52
C ARG A 156 -2.49 22.42 6.61
N HIS A 157 -1.50 23.30 6.73
CA HIS A 157 -0.10 22.88 6.87
C HIS A 157 0.16 22.09 8.16
N ILE A 158 -0.60 22.35 9.24
CA ILE A 158 -0.53 21.58 10.49
C ILE A 158 -1.14 20.19 10.31
N LEU A 159 -2.32 20.13 9.68
CA LEU A 159 -2.97 18.85 9.36
C LEU A 159 -2.08 17.98 8.48
N ARG A 160 -1.44 18.57 7.46
CA ARG A 160 -0.50 17.83 6.61
C ARG A 160 0.64 17.20 7.42
N GLU A 161 1.26 17.98 8.30
CA GLU A 161 2.35 17.49 9.15
C GLU A 161 1.87 16.45 10.18
N TYR A 162 0.63 16.58 10.68
CA TYR A 162 0.00 15.54 11.50
C TYR A 162 -0.21 14.24 10.73
N VAL A 163 -0.69 14.31 9.48
CA VAL A 163 -0.88 13.13 8.61
C VAL A 163 0.46 12.46 8.32
N ARG A 164 1.51 13.24 8.00
CA ARG A 164 2.89 12.74 7.81
C ARG A 164 3.44 12.06 9.06
N TYR A 165 3.30 12.71 10.22
CA TYR A 165 3.72 12.15 11.50
C TYR A 165 2.99 10.83 11.77
N SER A 166 1.67 10.81 11.61
CA SER A 166 0.84 9.64 11.87
C SER A 166 1.19 8.49 10.92
N ALA A 167 1.40 8.76 9.63
CA ALA A 167 1.87 7.75 8.67
C ALA A 167 3.16 7.03 9.13
N VAL A 168 4.06 7.73 9.81
CA VAL A 168 5.28 7.14 10.38
C VAL A 168 4.99 6.41 11.69
N PHE A 169 4.42 7.10 12.68
CA PHE A 169 4.39 6.60 14.06
C PHE A 169 3.16 5.75 14.37
N ALA A 170 1.97 6.19 13.96
CA ALA A 170 0.69 5.55 14.25
C ALA A 170 -0.28 5.83 13.10
N PRO A 171 -0.30 4.97 12.04
CA PRO A 171 -1.13 5.20 10.87
C PRO A 171 -2.59 5.47 11.25
N LEU A 172 -3.14 6.54 10.70
CA LEU A 172 -4.49 6.97 11.03
C LEU A 172 -5.53 5.89 10.66
N PRO A 173 -6.56 5.69 11.49
CA PRO A 173 -7.69 4.88 11.10
C PRO A 173 -8.41 5.52 9.91
N LYS A 174 -9.26 4.74 9.26
CA LYS A 174 -9.98 5.17 8.07
C LYS A 174 -10.84 6.41 8.34
N GLU A 175 -11.53 6.39 9.47
CA GLU A 175 -12.52 7.38 9.86
C GLU A 175 -11.86 8.76 9.99
N ASP A 176 -10.66 8.81 10.58
CA ASP A 176 -9.89 10.04 10.75
C ASP A 176 -9.36 10.55 9.41
N LEU A 177 -8.88 9.68 8.51
CA LEU A 177 -8.48 10.09 7.16
C LEU A 177 -9.64 10.65 6.35
N GLU A 178 -10.80 9.99 6.40
CA GLU A 178 -12.01 10.48 5.73
C GLU A 178 -12.46 11.83 6.31
N ALA A 179 -12.40 12.00 7.63
CA ALA A 179 -12.73 13.27 8.28
C ALA A 179 -11.78 14.41 7.87
N ILE A 180 -10.47 14.15 7.84
CA ILE A 180 -9.48 15.15 7.41
C ILE A 180 -9.70 15.53 5.95
N TRP A 181 -9.92 14.55 5.07
CA TRP A 181 -10.11 14.81 3.63
C TRP A 181 -11.47 15.45 3.29
N ALA A 182 -12.50 15.21 4.10
CA ALA A 182 -13.80 15.85 3.95
C ALA A 182 -13.75 17.36 4.22
N LEU A 183 -12.80 17.84 5.04
CA LEU A 183 -12.67 19.27 5.33
C LEU A 183 -12.25 20.11 4.13
N GLU A 184 -11.43 19.56 3.24
CA GLU A 184 -10.89 20.33 2.11
C GLU A 184 -11.74 20.24 0.85
N ASN A 185 -12.77 19.38 0.81
CA ASN A 185 -13.53 19.02 -0.41
C ASN A 185 -12.68 18.53 -1.60
N ALA A 186 -11.35 18.49 -1.45
CA ALA A 186 -10.37 18.19 -2.48
C ALA A 186 -9.83 16.76 -2.37
N GLY A 187 -10.19 16.03 -1.30
CA GLY A 187 -9.72 14.67 -1.06
C GLY A 187 -8.23 14.56 -0.71
N SER A 188 -7.54 15.68 -0.50
CA SER A 188 -6.13 15.74 -0.11
C SER A 188 -5.95 16.72 1.05
N VAL A 189 -4.76 16.75 1.64
CA VAL A 189 -4.39 17.73 2.67
C VAL A 189 -3.26 18.58 2.13
N ASP A 190 -3.56 19.83 1.77
CA ASP A 190 -2.58 20.75 1.16
C ASP A 190 -1.88 20.13 -0.06
N GLY A 191 -2.67 19.44 -0.90
CA GLY A 191 -2.22 18.79 -2.13
C GLY A 191 -1.58 17.41 -1.96
N GLU A 192 -1.51 16.88 -0.73
CA GLU A 192 -0.87 15.60 -0.40
C GLU A 192 -1.88 14.54 0.07
N VAL A 193 -1.74 13.32 -0.46
CA VAL A 193 -2.49 12.14 -0.04
C VAL A 193 -1.51 11.08 0.47
N ILE A 194 -1.64 10.70 1.74
CA ILE A 194 -0.79 9.69 2.37
C ILE A 194 -1.66 8.56 2.93
N ILE A 195 -1.36 7.35 2.50
CA ILE A 195 -2.14 6.15 2.77
C ILE A 195 -1.20 5.10 3.30
N THR A 196 -1.38 4.71 4.56
CA THR A 196 -0.49 3.76 5.23
C THR A 196 -1.26 2.58 5.80
N GLY A 197 -0.81 1.37 5.45
CA GLY A 197 -1.31 0.13 6.04
C GLY A 197 -2.51 -0.50 5.33
N PRO A 198 -2.95 -1.69 5.80
CA PRO A 198 -3.87 -2.56 5.05
C PRO A 198 -5.29 -2.00 4.91
N TYR A 199 -5.75 -1.22 5.89
CA TYR A 199 -7.13 -0.69 5.93
C TYR A 199 -7.39 0.43 4.92
N ALA A 200 -6.32 0.97 4.36
CA ALA A 200 -6.36 2.19 3.57
C ALA A 200 -6.95 2.00 2.14
N SER A 201 -7.03 0.74 1.68
CA SER A 201 -7.68 0.38 0.41
C SER A 201 -9.15 0.80 0.29
N SER A 202 -9.86 0.85 1.42
CA SER A 202 -11.28 1.17 1.43
C SER A 202 -11.57 2.68 1.35
N VAL A 203 -10.58 3.52 1.64
CA VAL A 203 -10.69 4.98 1.55
C VAL A 203 -10.54 5.43 0.10
N LEU A 204 -9.61 4.80 -0.61
CA LEU A 204 -9.31 5.06 -2.01
C LEU A 204 -10.50 4.88 -2.95
N SER A 205 -11.36 3.90 -2.70
CA SER A 205 -12.51 3.63 -3.56
C SER A 205 -13.59 4.74 -3.53
N ARG A 206 -13.57 5.62 -2.52
CA ARG A 206 -14.55 6.71 -2.36
C ARG A 206 -14.09 8.05 -2.91
N GLN A 207 -12.78 8.27 -2.99
CA GLN A 207 -12.20 9.57 -3.35
C GLN A 207 -12.11 9.82 -4.86
N VAL A 208 -13.12 9.42 -5.62
CA VAL A 208 -13.25 9.90 -7.00
C VAL A 208 -14.33 10.97 -6.95
N PRO A 209 -13.97 12.25 -6.82
CA PRO A 209 -14.93 13.31 -7.06
C PRO A 209 -15.44 13.10 -8.48
N SER A 210 -16.73 12.85 -8.64
CA SER A 210 -17.34 12.98 -9.95
C SER A 210 -17.20 14.45 -10.32
N VAL A 211 -16.34 14.74 -11.30
CA VAL A 211 -16.11 16.08 -11.88
C VAL A 211 -17.40 16.75 -12.40
N SER A 212 -18.53 16.07 -12.31
CA SER A 212 -19.83 16.43 -12.87
C SER A 212 -20.64 17.45 -12.08
N ASP A 213 -20.34 17.75 -10.81
CA ASP A 213 -21.20 18.60 -9.97
C ASP A 213 -20.49 19.90 -9.52
N VAL A 214 -19.90 20.64 -10.45
CA VAL A 214 -19.63 22.07 -10.21
C VAL A 214 -20.86 22.84 -10.66
N PRO A 215 -21.68 23.40 -9.73
CA PRO A 215 -22.80 24.25 -10.11
C PRO A 215 -22.23 25.44 -10.87
N SER A 216 -22.59 25.54 -12.15
CA SER A 216 -22.25 26.66 -13.02
C SER A 216 -23.08 27.89 -12.64
N GLU A 217 -22.97 28.37 -11.41
CA GLU A 217 -23.55 29.64 -10.96
C GLU A 217 -22.47 30.74 -11.09
N TRP A 218 -22.38 31.32 -12.28
CA TRP A 218 -21.43 32.40 -12.61
C TRP A 218 -21.92 33.79 -12.18
N ASP A 219 -22.99 33.89 -11.37
CA ASP A 219 -23.78 35.12 -11.22
C ASP A 219 -23.83 35.74 -9.81
N ALA A 220 -22.97 35.33 -8.87
CA ALA A 220 -23.03 35.82 -7.49
C ALA A 220 -21.90 36.79 -7.12
N ASN A 221 -22.21 38.09 -7.27
CA ASN A 221 -21.78 39.23 -6.43
C ASN A 221 -20.32 39.31 -5.93
N ASP A 222 -19.69 40.39 -6.36
CA ASP A 222 -18.39 41.01 -6.04
C ASP A 222 -18.16 41.35 -4.54
N ASN A 223 -18.47 40.43 -3.61
CA ASN A 223 -18.11 40.53 -2.20
C ASN A 223 -16.83 39.72 -1.96
N SER A 224 -15.71 40.37 -2.25
CA SER A 224 -14.28 39.98 -2.30
C SER A 224 -13.64 39.16 -1.15
N SER A 225 -14.38 38.30 -0.45
CA SER A 225 -13.79 37.21 0.34
C SER A 225 -13.77 35.93 -0.50
N ASP A 226 -13.15 36.00 -1.69
CA ASP A 226 -13.02 34.83 -2.57
C ASP A 226 -12.28 33.73 -1.81
N PRO A 227 -12.90 32.56 -1.57
CA PRO A 227 -12.24 31.46 -0.90
C PRO A 227 -11.03 31.05 -1.73
N ASP A 228 -9.86 30.94 -1.10
CA ASP A 228 -8.64 30.47 -1.76
C ASP A 228 -8.94 29.20 -2.58
N PRO A 229 -8.50 29.12 -3.84
CA PRO A 229 -8.77 27.96 -4.67
C PRO A 229 -8.29 26.68 -3.97
N PRO A 230 -9.02 25.55 -4.10
CA PRO A 230 -8.65 24.32 -3.45
C PRO A 230 -7.24 23.89 -3.90
N PRO A 231 -6.41 23.36 -2.98
CA PRO A 231 -5.06 22.95 -3.31
C PRO A 231 -5.11 21.83 -4.35
N ILE A 232 -4.29 21.95 -5.39
CA ILE A 232 -4.17 20.94 -6.43
C ILE A 232 -3.40 19.76 -5.86
N MET A 233 -3.97 18.56 -5.98
CA MET A 233 -3.28 17.33 -5.59
C MET A 233 -2.05 17.10 -6.47
N ASP A 234 -0.88 17.16 -5.84
CA ASP A 234 0.42 17.01 -6.52
C ASP A 234 1.25 15.85 -5.97
N THR A 235 0.90 15.31 -4.80
CA THR A 235 1.66 14.28 -4.10
C THR A 235 0.74 13.14 -3.67
N PHE A 236 1.11 11.91 -4.04
CA PHE A 236 0.35 10.71 -3.71
C PHE A 236 1.28 9.59 -3.20
N ILE A 237 1.03 9.15 -1.97
CA ILE A 237 1.88 8.22 -1.22
C ILE A 237 1.04 7.06 -0.73
N VAL A 238 1.44 5.84 -1.10
CA VAL A 238 0.84 4.59 -0.64
C VAL A 238 1.94 3.72 -0.05
N LEU A 239 1.79 3.37 1.23
CA LEU A 239 2.76 2.59 2.00
C LEU A 239 2.10 1.34 2.58
N SER A 240 2.60 0.15 2.23
CA SER A 240 2.15 -1.13 2.82
C SER A 240 0.62 -1.34 2.75
N ALA A 241 -0.02 -0.82 1.70
CA ALA A 241 -1.47 -0.87 1.50
C ALA A 241 -1.82 -1.56 0.17
N PRO A 242 -2.98 -2.24 0.07
CA PRO A 242 -3.46 -2.72 -1.22
C PRO A 242 -3.73 -1.52 -2.12
N PHE A 243 -3.23 -1.57 -3.35
CA PHE A 243 -3.52 -0.57 -4.37
C PHE A 243 -4.58 -1.14 -5.33
N PRO A 244 -5.84 -0.66 -5.25
CA PRO A 244 -6.89 -1.03 -6.20
C PRO A 244 -6.51 -0.71 -7.65
N PRO A 245 -6.69 -1.64 -8.60
CA PRO A 245 -6.44 -1.37 -10.01
C PRO A 245 -7.26 -0.21 -10.59
N SER A 246 -8.46 0.02 -10.06
CA SER A 246 -9.34 1.13 -10.46
C SER A 246 -8.67 2.49 -10.30
N LEU A 247 -7.81 2.66 -9.29
CA LEU A 247 -7.15 3.93 -9.02
C LEU A 247 -6.15 4.34 -10.08
N MET A 248 -5.63 3.39 -10.87
CA MET A 248 -4.60 3.68 -11.87
C MET A 248 -5.06 4.70 -12.90
N SER A 249 -6.34 4.65 -13.28
CA SER A 249 -6.99 5.59 -14.20
C SER A 249 -7.53 6.84 -13.51
N LEU A 250 -7.53 6.87 -12.18
CA LEU A 250 -8.11 7.93 -11.36
C LEU A 250 -7.05 8.87 -10.77
N LEU A 251 -5.77 8.56 -10.95
CA LEU A 251 -4.69 9.44 -10.54
C LEU A 251 -4.80 10.77 -11.31
N PRO A 252 -4.83 11.93 -10.62
CA PRO A 252 -4.84 13.23 -11.24
C PRO A 252 -3.63 13.44 -12.14
N VAL A 253 -3.86 14.05 -13.30
CA VAL A 253 -2.77 14.42 -14.24
C VAL A 253 -1.82 15.47 -13.69
N THR A 254 -2.21 16.16 -12.61
CA THR A 254 -1.44 17.17 -11.88
C THR A 254 -0.39 16.58 -10.94
N LEU A 255 -0.39 15.26 -10.77
CA LEU A 255 0.50 14.55 -9.85
C LEU A 255 1.96 14.67 -10.29
N THR A 256 2.79 15.18 -9.39
CA THR A 256 4.23 15.40 -9.58
C THR A 256 5.07 14.45 -8.74
N HIS A 257 4.56 13.96 -7.60
CA HIS A 257 5.26 13.03 -6.71
C HIS A 257 4.41 11.79 -6.48
N LEU A 258 4.93 10.63 -6.87
CA LEU A 258 4.28 9.34 -6.67
C LEU A 258 5.19 8.44 -5.85
N ALA A 259 4.72 7.98 -4.70
CA ALA A 259 5.40 6.97 -3.90
C ALA A 259 4.47 5.77 -3.69
N LEU A 260 4.89 4.61 -4.17
CA LEU A 260 4.17 3.34 -4.08
C LEU A 260 5.10 2.34 -3.42
N VAL A 261 5.11 2.30 -2.09
CA VAL A 261 6.16 1.65 -1.29
C VAL A 261 5.63 0.40 -0.59
N ASN A 262 6.33 -0.73 -0.77
CA ASN A 262 5.94 -2.03 -0.20
C ASN A 262 4.47 -2.42 -0.51
N ILE A 263 4.08 -2.29 -1.77
CA ILE A 263 2.74 -2.61 -2.25
C ILE A 263 2.72 -3.90 -3.06
N GLN A 264 1.52 -4.42 -3.30
CA GLN A 264 1.32 -5.54 -4.22
C GLN A 264 1.71 -5.17 -5.66
N ARG A 265 2.01 -6.19 -6.48
CA ARG A 265 2.43 -6.02 -7.88
C ARG A 265 1.41 -5.23 -8.71
N LEU A 266 1.88 -4.21 -9.43
CA LEU A 266 1.05 -3.37 -10.30
C LEU A 266 1.55 -3.34 -11.77
N PRO A 267 0.65 -3.10 -12.74
CA PRO A 267 1.03 -2.77 -14.11
C PRO A 267 1.54 -1.32 -14.16
N ILE A 268 2.80 -1.12 -13.76
CA ILE A 268 3.40 0.20 -13.60
C ILE A 268 3.34 1.07 -14.86
N GLN A 269 3.45 0.45 -16.04
CA GLN A 269 3.35 1.14 -17.33
C GLN A 269 2.01 1.86 -17.48
N THR A 270 0.91 1.25 -17.02
CA THR A 270 -0.43 1.85 -17.07
C THR A 270 -0.49 3.09 -16.18
N ILE A 271 0.06 3.01 -14.96
CA ILE A 271 0.08 4.13 -14.01
C ILE A 271 0.82 5.33 -14.61
N LEU A 272 2.04 5.09 -15.10
CA LEU A 272 2.91 6.15 -15.59
C LEU A 272 2.37 6.86 -16.85
N ILE A 273 1.48 6.22 -17.61
CA ILE A 273 0.81 6.87 -18.74
C ILE A 273 -0.18 7.96 -18.27
N HIS A 274 -0.76 7.83 -17.08
CA HIS A 274 -1.78 8.75 -16.56
C HIS A 274 -1.19 9.95 -15.79
N VAL A 275 0.10 9.91 -15.45
CA VAL A 275 0.79 10.96 -14.68
C VAL A 275 1.94 11.61 -15.48
N PRO A 276 1.63 12.39 -16.53
CA PRO A 276 2.65 12.93 -17.43
C PRO A 276 3.56 13.97 -16.78
N LEU A 277 3.13 14.59 -15.68
CA LEU A 277 3.86 15.65 -14.96
C LEU A 277 4.77 15.11 -13.85
N LEU A 278 4.92 13.79 -13.75
CA LEU A 278 5.67 13.15 -12.68
C LEU A 278 7.14 13.59 -12.67
N LYS A 279 7.59 14.08 -11.51
CA LYS A 279 8.97 14.50 -11.20
C LYS A 279 9.69 13.51 -10.29
N PHE A 280 8.97 12.89 -9.38
CA PHE A 280 9.52 11.97 -8.40
C PHE A 280 8.72 10.67 -8.41
N LEU A 281 9.41 9.54 -8.50
CA LEU A 281 8.82 8.20 -8.46
C LEU A 281 9.55 7.32 -7.44
N ASP A 282 8.86 6.93 -6.37
CA ASP A 282 9.38 5.96 -5.40
C ASP A 282 8.65 4.62 -5.51
N LEU A 283 9.42 3.58 -5.79
CA LEU A 283 8.97 2.19 -5.87
C LEU A 283 9.77 1.30 -4.92
N SER A 284 10.39 1.88 -3.90
CA SER A 284 11.20 1.17 -2.92
C SER A 284 10.41 0.06 -2.22
N TYR A 285 11.12 -0.95 -1.71
CA TYR A 285 10.60 -2.08 -0.94
C TYR A 285 9.62 -2.99 -1.72
N ASN A 286 9.55 -2.87 -3.04
CA ASN A 286 8.71 -3.72 -3.87
C ASN A 286 9.53 -4.83 -4.52
N LEU A 287 9.55 -6.02 -3.91
CA LEU A 287 10.33 -7.16 -4.43
C LEU A 287 9.93 -7.57 -5.87
N TRP A 288 8.67 -7.32 -6.25
CA TRP A 288 8.19 -7.59 -7.62
C TRP A 288 8.84 -6.69 -8.67
N VAL A 289 9.45 -5.56 -8.29
CA VAL A 289 10.20 -4.69 -9.20
C VAL A 289 11.41 -5.43 -9.75
N GLY A 290 12.20 -6.07 -8.87
CA GLY A 290 13.36 -6.89 -9.25
C GLY A 290 13.02 -7.95 -10.31
N GLU A 291 11.88 -8.62 -10.15
CA GLU A 291 11.40 -9.64 -11.11
C GLU A 291 11.05 -9.10 -12.50
N ILE A 292 10.69 -7.81 -12.61
CA ILE A 292 10.23 -7.22 -13.87
C ILE A 292 11.27 -6.33 -14.54
N VAL A 293 12.45 -6.16 -13.93
CA VAL A 293 13.46 -5.22 -14.45
C VAL A 293 13.81 -5.55 -15.89
N GLU A 294 14.28 -6.77 -16.15
CA GLU A 294 14.72 -7.22 -17.48
C GLU A 294 13.60 -7.18 -18.52
N ASN A 295 12.41 -7.67 -18.14
CA ASN A 295 11.35 -7.94 -19.09
C ASN A 295 10.48 -6.72 -19.40
N LYS A 296 10.33 -5.78 -18.46
CA LYS A 296 9.36 -4.68 -18.57
C LYS A 296 9.97 -3.31 -18.30
N LEU A 297 10.79 -3.13 -17.26
CA LEU A 297 11.31 -1.80 -16.91
C LEU A 297 12.37 -1.33 -17.90
N LEU A 298 13.30 -2.20 -18.31
CA LEU A 298 14.31 -1.86 -19.33
C LEU A 298 13.69 -1.59 -20.71
N ARG A 299 12.49 -2.12 -20.97
CA ARG A 299 11.75 -1.91 -22.23
C ARG A 299 10.76 -0.76 -22.17
N MET A 300 10.60 -0.13 -21.01
CA MET A 300 9.62 0.94 -20.82
C MET A 300 10.08 2.23 -21.51
N GLU A 301 9.14 2.98 -22.06
CA GLU A 301 9.41 4.27 -22.71
C GLU A 301 9.56 5.41 -21.70
N TRP A 302 10.63 5.38 -20.88
CA TRP A 302 10.93 6.42 -19.88
C TRP A 302 11.02 7.83 -20.47
N ARG A 303 11.26 7.96 -21.78
CA ARG A 303 11.20 9.21 -22.54
C ARG A 303 9.85 9.93 -22.49
N ARG A 304 8.75 9.22 -22.19
CA ARG A 304 7.41 9.82 -22.05
C ARG A 304 7.27 10.65 -20.78
N LEU A 305 8.05 10.31 -19.74
CA LEU A 305 8.05 10.98 -18.45
C LEU A 305 9.08 12.11 -18.43
N ARG A 306 8.92 13.10 -19.31
CA ARG A 306 9.93 14.15 -19.57
C ARG A 306 10.36 14.94 -18.34
N ASN A 307 9.47 15.04 -17.35
CA ASN A 307 9.69 15.80 -16.12
C ASN A 307 10.29 14.95 -15.00
N LEU A 308 10.45 13.64 -15.19
CA LEU A 308 10.94 12.74 -14.13
C LEU A 308 12.39 13.07 -13.82
N GLU A 309 12.67 13.46 -12.59
CA GLU A 309 13.99 13.88 -12.12
C GLU A 309 14.61 12.78 -11.23
N VAL A 310 13.79 12.09 -10.44
CA VAL A 310 14.25 11.13 -9.43
C VAL A 310 13.43 9.85 -9.48
N VAL A 311 14.13 8.71 -9.44
CA VAL A 311 13.52 7.38 -9.34
C VAL A 311 14.19 6.59 -8.22
N CYS A 312 13.39 6.01 -7.32
CA CYS A 312 13.86 5.26 -6.16
C CYS A 312 13.45 3.79 -6.24
N PHE A 313 14.41 2.88 -6.02
CA PHE A 313 14.19 1.43 -5.96
C PHE A 313 14.98 0.79 -4.81
N ARG A 314 14.90 1.36 -3.60
CA ARG A 314 15.58 0.77 -2.42
C ARG A 314 15.01 -0.60 -2.10
N GLU A 315 15.85 -1.54 -1.68
CA GLU A 315 15.44 -2.89 -1.29
C GLU A 315 14.50 -3.63 -2.28
N CYS A 316 14.60 -3.32 -3.59
CA CYS A 316 13.76 -3.95 -4.62
C CYS A 316 14.29 -5.29 -5.15
N GLY A 317 15.47 -5.73 -4.68
CA GLY A 317 16.13 -6.95 -5.16
C GLY A 317 16.66 -6.83 -6.59
N ILE A 318 17.07 -5.63 -7.02
CA ILE A 318 17.65 -5.39 -8.33
C ILE A 318 19.14 -5.76 -8.29
N ALA A 319 19.55 -6.70 -9.15
CA ALA A 319 20.96 -7.06 -9.29
C ALA A 319 21.81 -5.88 -9.79
N GLU A 320 23.07 -5.80 -9.36
CA GLU A 320 23.98 -4.68 -9.71
C GLU A 320 24.19 -4.53 -11.24
N GLU A 321 24.16 -5.63 -11.98
CA GLU A 321 24.24 -5.63 -13.45
C GLU A 321 23.05 -4.90 -14.08
N HIS A 322 21.85 -5.07 -13.52
CA HIS A 322 20.63 -4.42 -14.01
C HIS A 322 20.54 -2.96 -13.60
N THR A 323 21.19 -2.57 -12.49
CA THR A 323 21.29 -1.18 -12.07
C THR A 323 21.93 -0.30 -13.14
N LYS A 324 23.05 -0.73 -13.72
CA LYS A 324 23.74 0.04 -14.77
C LYS A 324 22.90 0.13 -16.04
N ALA A 325 22.35 -1.00 -16.50
CA ALA A 325 21.46 -1.02 -17.65
C ALA A 325 20.22 -0.13 -17.45
N LEU A 326 19.66 -0.13 -16.23
CA LEU A 326 18.52 0.70 -15.88
C LEU A 326 18.88 2.19 -15.92
N GLN A 327 20.03 2.58 -15.35
CA GLN A 327 20.52 3.96 -15.42
C GLN A 327 20.69 4.44 -16.87
N GLU A 328 21.28 3.61 -17.73
CA GLU A 328 21.46 3.93 -19.16
C GLU A 328 20.11 4.10 -19.87
N VAL A 329 19.17 3.20 -19.64
CA VAL A 329 17.82 3.25 -20.23
C VAL A 329 17.04 4.47 -19.74
N LEU A 330 17.15 4.79 -18.44
CA LEU A 330 16.54 5.95 -17.81
C LEU A 330 17.04 7.24 -18.49
N ASN A 331 18.36 7.39 -18.65
CA ASN A 331 18.96 8.61 -19.19
C ASN A 331 18.98 8.68 -20.73
N LYS A 332 18.60 7.61 -21.43
CA LYS A 332 18.61 7.56 -22.90
C LYS A 332 17.74 8.65 -23.52
N GLY A 333 18.39 9.60 -24.20
CA GLY A 333 17.73 10.68 -24.94
C GLY A 333 17.27 11.85 -24.08
N ARG A 334 17.80 11.99 -22.86
CA ARG A 334 17.53 13.13 -21.97
C ARG A 334 18.69 14.12 -21.97
N LEU A 335 18.36 15.39 -21.73
CA LEU A 335 19.36 16.46 -21.56
C LEU A 335 19.87 16.53 -20.12
N THR A 336 19.02 16.16 -19.16
CA THR A 336 19.36 16.12 -17.73
C THR A 336 19.32 14.68 -17.26
N ASP A 337 20.39 14.24 -16.63
CA ASP A 337 20.47 12.91 -16.03
C ASP A 337 19.46 12.77 -14.89
N MET A 338 18.72 11.67 -14.89
CA MET A 338 17.89 11.30 -13.75
C MET A 338 18.73 10.74 -12.61
N LYS A 339 18.33 11.08 -11.39
CA LYS A 339 18.91 10.52 -10.17
C LYS A 339 18.22 9.19 -9.86
N LEU A 340 18.98 8.11 -9.95
CA LEU A 340 18.56 6.78 -9.50
C LEU A 340 19.04 6.55 -8.07
N ILE A 341 18.12 6.26 -7.15
CA ILE A 341 18.43 5.98 -5.74
C ILE A 341 18.13 4.51 -5.46
N LEU A 342 19.15 3.77 -5.04
CA LEU A 342 19.09 2.31 -4.85
C LEU A 342 19.47 1.85 -3.44
N MET A 343 19.78 2.77 -2.53
CA MET A 343 20.43 2.45 -1.26
C MET A 343 19.74 1.32 -0.49
N ASP A 344 20.58 0.43 0.07
CA ASP A 344 20.24 -0.67 0.96
C ASP A 344 19.89 -0.21 2.38
#